data_AF-A0A0F9AIT0-F1
#
_entry.id   AF-A0A0F9AIT0-F1
#
_cell.length_a   1.000
_cell.length_b   1.000
_cell.length_c   1.000
_cell.angle_alpha   90.00
_cell.angle_beta   90.00
_cell.angle_gamma   90.00
#
_symmetry.space_group_name_H-M   'P 1'
#
loop_
_entity.id
_entity.type
_entity.pdbx_description
1 polymer ?
#
loop_
_entity_poly.entity_id
_entity_poly.type
_entity_poly.pdbx_seq_one_letter_code
_entity_poly.pdbx_strand_id
1 'polypeptide(L)'
;LAKVKDYARKARDMNFGNCISHVLLAICSFYKKDIPGSLREVLRAKQIAPRDGAVLYSEAFIYYYSRKYWKADKTYGKAIKTQTPSPTVLEVELFITDLIEREPDRTDFYYPLGLINYYAKQDYKLATNYFRQFVDEYRDCPDLTEQVKKARIHLDELQSKSSSNK
;
A
#
# COMPACT_ATOMS: atom_id res chain seq x y z
N LEU A 1 20.46 -5.96 0.49
CA LEU A 1 20.27 -4.49 0.34
C LEU A 1 21.40 -3.77 -0.42
N ALA A 2 22.67 -3.89 -0.04
CA ALA A 2 23.78 -3.19 -0.73
C ALA A 2 23.90 -3.56 -2.23
N LYS A 3 23.84 -4.86 -2.55
CA LYS A 3 23.83 -5.36 -3.94
C LYS A 3 22.62 -4.88 -4.75
N VAL A 4 21.42 -4.92 -4.17
CA VAL A 4 20.17 -4.45 -4.82
C VAL A 4 20.24 -2.97 -5.18
N LYS A 5 20.79 -2.13 -4.28
CA LYS A 5 21.00 -0.71 -4.54
C LYS A 5 22.01 -0.48 -5.67
N ASP A 6 23.06 -1.27 -5.74
CA ASP A 6 24.08 -1.19 -6.79
C ASP A 6 23.50 -1.60 -8.16
N TYR A 7 22.73 -2.69 -8.22
CA TYR A 7 22.03 -3.10 -9.43
C TYR A 7 20.97 -2.09 -9.89
N ALA A 8 20.18 -1.52 -8.98
CA ALA A 8 19.19 -0.51 -9.31
C ALA A 8 19.84 0.78 -9.84
N ARG A 9 20.99 1.18 -9.28
CA ARG A 9 21.79 2.31 -9.80
C ARG A 9 22.35 2.01 -11.18
N LYS A 10 22.98 0.86 -11.37
CA LYS A 10 23.50 0.42 -12.66
C LYS A 10 22.40 0.35 -13.73
N ALA A 11 21.23 -0.19 -13.40
CA ALA A 11 20.09 -0.24 -14.32
C ALA A 11 19.62 1.17 -14.74
N ARG A 12 19.57 2.12 -13.80
CA ARG A 12 19.29 3.53 -14.09
C ARG A 12 20.38 4.15 -14.98
N ASP A 13 21.65 3.92 -14.65
CA ASP A 13 22.80 4.53 -15.33
C ASP A 13 23.02 3.93 -16.74
N MET A 14 22.51 2.72 -17.02
CA MET A 14 22.47 2.08 -18.35
C MET A 14 21.29 2.56 -19.24
N ASN A 15 20.58 3.61 -18.84
CA ASN A 15 19.45 4.18 -19.58
C ASN A 15 18.26 3.22 -19.77
N PHE A 16 18.08 2.23 -18.88
CA PHE A 16 16.76 1.63 -18.65
C PHE A 16 15.92 2.61 -17.83
N GLY A 17 15.53 3.74 -18.45
CA GLY A 17 14.63 4.77 -17.92
C GLY A 17 13.21 4.26 -17.65
N ASN A 18 13.10 3.05 -17.12
CA ASN A 18 11.87 2.42 -16.69
C ASN A 18 11.62 2.81 -15.23
N CYS A 19 10.37 3.15 -14.92
CA CYS A 19 9.90 3.53 -13.59
C CYS A 19 10.32 2.50 -12.51
N ILE A 20 10.50 1.23 -12.88
CA ILE A 20 10.96 0.13 -12.02
C ILE A 20 12.27 0.46 -11.29
N SER A 21 13.27 1.03 -11.98
CA SER A 21 14.56 1.37 -11.36
C SER A 21 14.38 2.36 -10.21
N HIS A 22 13.48 3.33 -10.38
CA HIS A 22 13.14 4.30 -9.34
C HIS A 22 12.31 3.66 -8.21
N VAL A 23 11.41 2.73 -8.50
CA VAL A 23 10.70 1.96 -7.45
C VAL A 23 11.68 1.14 -6.61
N LEU A 24 12.65 0.47 -7.22
CA LEU A 24 13.68 -0.28 -6.49
C LEU A 24 14.57 0.63 -5.62
N LEU A 25 14.93 1.81 -6.13
CA LEU A 25 15.67 2.83 -5.36
C LEU A 25 14.84 3.38 -4.19
N ALA A 26 13.52 3.52 -4.36
CA ALA A 26 12.63 3.90 -3.29
C ALA A 26 12.63 2.85 -2.18
N ILE A 27 12.42 1.58 -2.53
CA ILE A 27 12.49 0.45 -1.58
C ILE A 27 13.83 0.44 -0.84
N CYS A 28 14.95 0.60 -1.54
CA CYS A 28 16.28 0.68 -0.92
C CYS A 28 16.41 1.86 0.05
N SER A 29 15.81 3.00 -0.25
CA SER A 29 15.83 4.19 0.60
C SER A 29 14.94 3.99 1.83
N PHE A 30 13.77 3.37 1.66
CA PHE A 30 12.85 3.02 2.74
C PHE A 30 13.52 2.10 3.78
N TYR A 31 14.18 1.03 3.34
CA TYR A 31 14.92 0.13 4.26
C TYR A 31 16.10 0.80 4.96
N LYS A 32 16.64 1.89 4.39
CA LYS A 32 17.66 2.74 5.03
C LYS A 32 17.05 3.80 5.95
N LYS A 33 15.74 3.76 6.17
CA LYS A 33 14.96 4.74 6.94
C LYS A 33 15.04 6.16 6.36
N ASP A 34 15.46 6.32 5.10
CA ASP A 34 15.37 7.59 4.35
C ASP A 34 13.99 7.68 3.68
N ILE A 35 12.96 7.96 4.49
CA ILE A 35 11.58 8.10 4.01
C ILE A 35 11.44 9.24 2.99
N PRO A 36 12.04 10.44 3.19
CA PRO A 36 12.01 11.48 2.17
C PRO A 36 12.67 11.06 0.86
N GLY A 37 13.81 10.35 0.91
CA GLY A 37 14.46 9.80 -0.29
C GLY A 37 13.64 8.74 -0.98
N SER A 38 12.99 7.87 -0.22
CA SER A 38 12.05 6.89 -0.76
C SER A 38 10.93 7.59 -1.55
N LEU A 39 10.29 8.60 -0.95
CA LEU A 39 9.23 9.34 -1.63
C LEU A 39 9.73 10.05 -2.90
N ARG A 40 10.93 10.67 -2.87
CA ARG A 40 11.51 11.33 -4.05
C ARG A 40 11.65 10.35 -5.22
N GLU A 41 12.15 9.15 -4.98
CA GLU A 41 12.32 8.15 -6.04
C GLU A 41 10.97 7.64 -6.56
N VAL A 42 9.98 7.39 -5.69
CA VAL A 42 8.62 7.05 -6.16
C VAL A 42 8.02 8.15 -7.02
N LEU A 43 8.20 9.43 -6.66
CA LEU A 43 7.67 10.54 -7.44
C LEU A 43 8.35 10.67 -8.82
N ARG A 44 9.64 10.32 -8.93
CA ARG A 44 10.32 10.20 -10.23
C ARG A 44 9.75 9.05 -11.06
N ALA A 45 9.54 7.88 -10.45
CA ALA A 45 8.90 6.74 -11.10
C ALA A 45 7.51 7.14 -11.66
N LYS A 46 6.76 7.93 -10.90
CA LYS A 46 5.43 8.43 -11.29
C LYS A 46 5.45 9.44 -12.42
N GLN A 47 6.49 10.27 -12.55
CA GLN A 47 6.64 11.15 -13.70
C GLN A 47 6.80 10.35 -15.01
N ILE A 48 7.46 9.20 -14.93
CA ILE A 48 7.68 8.29 -16.07
C ILE A 48 6.41 7.48 -16.37
N ALA A 49 5.80 6.90 -15.33
CA ALA A 49 4.65 6.01 -15.45
C ALA A 49 3.52 6.40 -14.48
N PRO A 50 2.75 7.47 -14.77
CA PRO A 50 1.81 8.08 -13.82
C PRO A 50 0.58 7.23 -13.49
N ARG A 51 0.34 6.17 -14.27
CA ARG A 51 -0.79 5.23 -14.11
C ARG A 51 -0.33 3.80 -13.81
N ASP A 52 0.97 3.60 -13.56
CA ASP A 52 1.48 2.29 -13.20
C ASP A 52 1.04 1.90 -11.79
N GLY A 53 0.53 0.67 -11.66
CA GLY A 53 0.01 0.15 -10.41
C GLY A 53 1.06 0.04 -9.32
N ALA A 54 2.24 -0.49 -9.63
CA ALA A 54 3.33 -0.65 -8.67
C ALA A 54 3.82 0.71 -8.16
N VAL A 55 3.91 1.70 -9.04
CA VAL A 55 4.27 3.08 -8.68
C VAL A 55 3.21 3.71 -7.76
N LEU A 56 1.92 3.56 -8.09
CA LEU A 56 0.84 4.12 -7.28
C LEU A 56 0.73 3.45 -5.91
N TYR A 57 0.85 2.12 -5.83
CA TYR A 57 0.89 1.41 -4.55
C TYR A 57 2.10 1.83 -3.71
N SER A 58 3.28 1.98 -4.32
CA SER A 58 4.48 2.45 -3.62
C SER A 58 4.30 3.87 -3.07
N GLU A 59 3.66 4.77 -3.83
CA GLU A 59 3.37 6.13 -3.38
C GLU A 59 2.37 6.14 -2.22
N ALA A 60 1.29 5.38 -2.37
CA ALA A 60 0.26 5.25 -1.33
C ALA A 60 0.85 4.70 -0.03
N PHE A 61 1.68 3.66 -0.14
CA PHE A 61 2.41 3.08 0.98
C PHE A 61 3.28 4.11 1.70
N ILE A 62 4.11 4.87 0.99
CA ILE A 62 5.01 5.84 1.63
C ILE A 62 4.23 7.00 2.26
N TYR A 63 3.13 7.44 1.65
CA TYR A 63 2.24 8.41 2.30
C TYR A 63 1.61 7.84 3.58
N TYR A 64 1.14 6.60 3.54
CA TYR A 64 0.54 5.95 4.71
C TYR A 64 1.57 5.77 5.83
N TYR A 65 2.76 5.28 5.48
CA TYR A 65 3.89 5.14 6.40
C TYR A 65 4.23 6.46 7.09
N SER A 66 4.14 7.58 6.35
CA SER A 66 4.40 8.95 6.83
C SER A 66 3.19 9.60 7.51
N ARG A 67 2.15 8.84 7.86
CA ARG A 67 0.88 9.32 8.46
C ARG A 67 0.14 10.39 7.66
N LYS A 68 0.37 10.45 6.35
CA LYS A 68 -0.34 11.33 5.42
C LYS A 68 -1.58 10.60 4.88
N TYR A 69 -2.45 10.13 5.77
CA TYR A 69 -3.52 9.18 5.46
C TYR A 69 -4.46 9.65 4.35
N TRP A 70 -4.84 10.95 4.34
CA TRP A 70 -5.66 11.50 3.26
C TRP A 70 -5.00 11.37 1.87
N LYS A 71 -3.68 11.62 1.77
CA LYS A 71 -2.94 11.44 0.51
C LYS A 71 -2.84 9.97 0.16
N ALA A 72 -2.61 9.11 1.16
CA ALA A 72 -2.52 7.68 0.96
C ALA A 72 -3.83 7.10 0.42
N ASP A 73 -4.98 7.40 1.04
CA ASP A 73 -6.31 6.94 0.60
C ASP A 73 -6.60 7.34 -0.85
N LYS A 74 -6.33 8.60 -1.19
CA LYS A 74 -6.51 9.11 -2.55
C LYS A 74 -5.65 8.35 -3.55
N THR A 75 -4.44 7.96 -3.16
CA THR A 75 -3.50 7.25 -4.04
C THR A 75 -3.81 5.75 -4.11
N TYR A 76 -4.17 5.08 -3.00
CA TYR A 76 -4.67 3.70 -3.00
C TYR A 76 -5.91 3.59 -3.88
N GLY A 77 -6.86 4.53 -3.76
CA GLY A 77 -8.05 4.57 -4.62
C GLY A 77 -7.73 4.76 -6.11
N LYS A 78 -6.57 5.35 -6.45
CA LYS A 78 -6.08 5.38 -7.84
C LYS A 78 -5.48 4.04 -8.23
N ALA A 79 -4.58 3.48 -7.40
CA ALA A 79 -3.91 2.21 -7.64
C ALA A 79 -4.93 1.08 -7.89
N ILE A 80 -5.96 0.99 -7.06
CA ILE A 80 -7.05 0.02 -7.15
C ILE A 80 -7.84 0.13 -8.47
N LYS A 81 -7.97 1.33 -9.03
CA LYS A 81 -8.67 1.56 -10.31
C LYS A 81 -7.81 1.26 -11.52
N THR A 82 -6.51 1.00 -11.33
CA THR A 82 -5.63 0.57 -12.44
C THR A 82 -5.72 -0.94 -12.62
N GLN A 83 -5.46 -1.41 -13.84
CA GLN A 83 -5.31 -2.84 -14.13
C GLN A 83 -3.93 -3.33 -13.64
N THR A 84 -3.69 -3.26 -12.32
CA THR A 84 -2.45 -3.75 -11.72
C THR A 84 -2.41 -5.28 -11.84
N PRO A 85 -1.32 -5.88 -12.36
CA PRO A 85 -1.17 -7.33 -12.40
C PRO A 85 -1.28 -7.96 -11.01
N SER A 86 -1.94 -9.12 -10.92
CA SER A 86 -2.12 -9.86 -9.67
C SER A 86 -0.80 -10.11 -8.90
N PRO A 87 0.32 -10.51 -9.54
CA PRO A 87 1.59 -10.67 -8.83
C PRO A 87 2.04 -9.41 -8.08
N THR A 88 1.89 -8.23 -8.69
CA THR A 88 2.25 -6.95 -8.06
C THR A 88 1.35 -6.65 -6.85
N VAL A 89 0.06 -6.96 -6.93
CA VAL A 89 -0.87 -6.77 -5.79
C VAL A 89 -0.47 -7.68 -4.62
N LEU A 90 -0.08 -8.94 -4.90
CA LEU A 90 0.40 -9.88 -3.90
C LEU A 90 1.73 -9.43 -3.28
N GLU A 91 2.66 -8.91 -4.07
CA GLU A 91 3.93 -8.37 -3.57
C GLU A 91 3.70 -7.19 -2.61
N VAL A 92 2.76 -6.30 -2.92
CA VAL A 92 2.40 -5.18 -2.03
C VAL A 92 1.81 -5.68 -0.72
N GLU A 93 0.90 -6.66 -0.78
CA GLU A 93 0.32 -7.27 0.41
C GLU A 93 1.41 -7.92 1.28
N LEU A 94 2.26 -8.77 0.70
CA LEU A 94 3.36 -9.45 1.40
C LEU A 94 4.33 -8.45 2.04
N PHE A 95 4.63 -7.37 1.34
CA PHE A 95 5.50 -6.32 1.86
C PHE A 95 4.89 -5.63 3.09
N ILE A 96 3.57 -5.36 3.07
CA ILE A 96 2.88 -4.73 4.19
C ILE A 96 2.75 -5.71 5.37
N THR A 97 2.47 -6.99 5.13
CA THR A 97 2.42 -7.99 6.22
C THR A 97 3.79 -8.15 6.88
N ASP A 98 4.87 -8.25 6.09
CA ASP A 98 6.24 -8.31 6.60
C ASP A 98 6.66 -7.02 7.34
N LEU A 99 6.11 -5.87 6.94
CA LEU A 99 6.28 -4.63 7.71
C LEU A 99 5.65 -4.72 9.09
N ILE A 100 4.39 -5.19 9.20
CA ILE A 100 3.69 -5.30 10.48
C ILE A 100 4.42 -6.27 11.42
N GLU A 101 4.98 -7.37 10.89
CA GLU A 101 5.80 -8.29 11.68
C GLU A 101 7.06 -7.63 12.24
N ARG A 102 7.72 -6.77 11.44
CA ARG A 102 8.95 -6.07 11.84
C ARG A 102 8.70 -4.81 12.67
N GLU A 103 7.54 -4.19 12.51
CA GLU A 103 7.10 -2.97 13.19
C GLU A 103 5.68 -3.21 13.76
N PRO A 104 5.56 -3.94 14.90
CA PRO A 104 4.26 -4.35 15.44
C PRO A 104 3.36 -3.21 15.91
N ASP A 105 3.90 -2.00 16.05
CA ASP A 105 3.15 -0.77 16.31
C ASP A 105 2.46 -0.21 15.07
N ARG A 106 2.75 -0.77 13.88
CA ARG A 106 2.20 -0.34 12.58
C ARG A 106 0.94 -1.12 12.17
N THR A 107 0.10 -1.47 13.13
CA THR A 107 -1.20 -2.11 12.88
C THR A 107 -2.18 -1.19 12.14
N ASP A 108 -1.87 0.10 12.00
CA ASP A 108 -2.59 1.03 11.12
C ASP A 108 -2.66 0.49 9.68
N PHE A 109 -1.66 -0.29 9.25
CA PHE A 109 -1.64 -0.94 7.94
C PHE A 109 -2.66 -2.05 7.73
N TYR A 110 -3.41 -2.49 8.75
CA TYR A 110 -4.56 -3.36 8.52
C TYR A 110 -5.62 -2.70 7.63
N TYR A 111 -5.77 -1.37 7.68
CA TYR A 111 -6.69 -0.67 6.78
C TYR A 111 -6.35 -0.82 5.29
N PRO A 112 -5.14 -0.45 4.81
CA PRO A 112 -4.78 -0.66 3.41
C PRO A 112 -4.75 -2.14 3.01
N LEU A 113 -4.39 -3.07 3.90
CA LEU A 113 -4.53 -4.52 3.65
C LEU A 113 -5.98 -4.93 3.40
N GLY A 114 -6.91 -4.38 4.18
CA GLY A 114 -8.35 -4.56 3.97
C GLY A 114 -8.79 -4.04 2.60
N LEU A 115 -8.36 -2.84 2.20
CA LEU A 115 -8.68 -2.26 0.88
C LEU A 115 -8.14 -3.12 -0.27
N ILE A 116 -6.89 -3.57 -0.19
CA ILE A 116 -6.26 -4.43 -1.20
C ILE A 116 -7.04 -5.74 -1.35
N ASN A 117 -7.36 -6.39 -0.23
CA ASN A 117 -8.09 -7.64 -0.25
C ASN A 117 -9.54 -7.47 -0.71
N TYR A 118 -10.21 -6.37 -0.35
CA TYR A 118 -11.57 -6.09 -0.76
C TYR A 118 -11.68 -5.81 -2.26
N TYR A 119 -10.85 -4.90 -2.78
CA TYR A 119 -11.00 -4.40 -4.15
C TYR A 119 -10.16 -5.15 -5.18
N ALA A 120 -8.88 -5.41 -4.88
CA ALA A 120 -7.94 -5.91 -5.87
C ALA A 120 -7.94 -7.45 -5.92
N LYS A 121 -7.95 -8.10 -4.76
CA LYS A 121 -7.96 -9.58 -4.67
C LYS A 121 -9.37 -10.18 -4.59
N GLN A 122 -10.35 -9.39 -4.15
CA GLN A 122 -11.71 -9.86 -3.82
C GLN A 122 -11.72 -11.02 -2.79
N ASP A 123 -10.70 -11.09 -1.93
CA ASP A 123 -10.66 -11.99 -0.78
C ASP A 123 -11.44 -11.34 0.36
N TYR A 124 -12.76 -11.45 0.29
CA TYR A 124 -13.68 -10.83 1.23
C TYR A 124 -13.52 -11.36 2.66
N LYS A 125 -13.07 -12.61 2.83
CA LYS A 125 -12.82 -13.19 4.16
C LYS A 125 -11.62 -12.49 4.79
N LEU A 126 -10.51 -12.38 4.06
CA LEU A 126 -9.32 -11.73 4.56
C LEU A 126 -9.52 -10.22 4.73
N ALA A 127 -10.23 -9.56 3.80
CA ALA A 127 -10.63 -8.16 3.93
C ALA A 127 -11.45 -7.90 5.20
N THR A 128 -12.42 -8.78 5.51
CA THR A 128 -13.23 -8.69 6.74
C THR A 128 -12.33 -8.73 7.98
N ASN A 129 -11.37 -9.66 8.02
CA ASN A 129 -10.47 -9.80 9.15
C ASN A 129 -9.63 -8.55 9.37
N TYR A 130 -9.03 -8.02 8.30
CA TYR A 130 -8.20 -6.82 8.38
C TYR A 130 -9.00 -5.57 8.77
N PHE A 131 -10.18 -5.34 8.17
CA PHE A 131 -11.02 -4.22 8.57
C PHE A 131 -11.48 -4.31 10.01
N ARG A 132 -11.81 -5.52 10.50
CA ARG A 132 -12.20 -5.72 11.91
C ARG A 132 -11.04 -5.41 12.85
N GLN A 133 -9.85 -5.98 12.61
CA GLN A 133 -8.66 -5.69 13.41
C GLN A 133 -8.34 -4.20 13.45
N PHE A 134 -8.45 -3.51 12.30
CA PHE A 134 -8.23 -2.07 12.24
C PHE A 134 -9.28 -1.28 13.04
N VAL A 135 -10.57 -1.59 12.90
CA VAL A 135 -11.65 -0.89 13.61
C VAL A 135 -11.56 -1.13 15.11
N ASP A 136 -11.27 -2.36 15.56
CA ASP A 136 -11.19 -2.70 16.98
C ASP A 136 -10.06 -1.93 17.68
N GLU A 137 -8.89 -1.82 17.03
CA GLU A 137 -7.72 -1.13 17.57
C GLU A 137 -7.86 0.40 17.52
N TYR A 138 -8.39 0.95 16.42
CA TYR A 138 -8.34 2.39 16.15
C TYR A 138 -9.67 3.11 16.29
N ARG A 139 -10.75 2.47 16.79
CA ARG A 139 -12.09 3.07 16.88
C ARG A 139 -12.15 4.44 17.54
N ASP A 140 -11.27 4.69 18.51
CA ASP A 140 -11.22 5.91 19.32
C ASP A 140 -10.03 6.81 18.94
N CYS A 141 -9.33 6.52 17.82
CA CYS A 141 -8.17 7.28 17.34
C CYS A 141 -8.60 8.50 16.50
N PRO A 142 -8.34 9.74 16.95
CA PRO A 142 -8.75 10.94 16.22
C PRO A 142 -8.13 11.04 14.82
N ASP A 143 -6.85 10.66 14.69
CA ASP A 143 -6.09 10.78 13.44
C ASP A 143 -6.56 9.83 12.33
N LEU A 144 -7.31 8.77 12.70
CA LEU A 144 -7.77 7.71 11.80
C LEU A 144 -9.29 7.61 11.70
N THR A 145 -10.02 8.61 12.22
CA THR A 145 -11.49 8.59 12.28
C THR A 145 -12.13 8.34 10.90
N GLU A 146 -11.60 8.95 9.84
CA GLU A 146 -12.10 8.75 8.47
C GLU A 146 -11.84 7.34 7.94
N GLN A 147 -10.68 6.77 8.23
CA GLN A 147 -10.34 5.40 7.83
C GLN A 147 -11.21 4.39 8.58
N VAL A 148 -11.46 4.62 9.87
CA VAL A 148 -12.36 3.78 10.69
C VAL A 148 -13.77 3.81 10.13
N LYS A 149 -14.29 4.99 9.80
CA LYS A 149 -15.61 5.14 9.18
C LYS A 149 -15.71 4.35 7.87
N LYS A 150 -14.72 4.46 6.99
CA LYS A 150 -14.67 3.72 5.72
C LYS A 150 -14.57 2.20 5.94
N ALA A 151 -13.74 1.76 6.87
CA ALA A 151 -13.61 0.35 7.21
C ALA A 151 -14.94 -0.25 7.71
N ARG A 152 -15.68 0.49 8.55
CA ARG A 152 -17.04 0.10 9.00
C ARG A 152 -18.01 -0.03 7.84
N ILE A 153 -18.03 0.93 6.91
CA ILE A 153 -18.88 0.85 5.70
C ILE A 153 -18.58 -0.44 4.92
N HIS A 154 -17.31 -0.79 4.71
CA HIS A 154 -16.96 -2.04 4.03
C HIS A 154 -17.37 -3.29 4.83
N LEU A 155 -17.25 -3.28 6.16
CA LEU A 155 -17.73 -4.38 7.00
C LEU A 155 -19.25 -4.58 6.84
N ASP A 156 -20.03 -3.50 6.83
CA ASP A 156 -21.49 -3.56 6.66
C ASP A 156 -21.88 -4.12 5.27
N GLU A 157 -21.17 -3.69 4.22
CA GLU A 157 -21.34 -4.22 2.86
C GLU A 157 -21.03 -5.72 2.78
N LEU A 158 -19.95 -6.17 3.43
CA LEU A 158 -19.54 -7.58 3.46
C LEU A 158 -20.53 -8.45 4.22
N GLN A 159 -21.05 -7.97 5.34
CA GLN A 159 -22.09 -8.66 6.11
C GLN A 159 -23.36 -8.82 5.29
N SER A 160 -23.80 -7.76 4.62
CA SER A 160 -25.01 -7.79 3.78
C SER A 160 -24.90 -8.82 2.66
N LYS A 161 -23.74 -8.91 1.99
CA LYS A 161 -23.48 -9.92 0.94
C LYS A 161 -23.52 -11.36 1.47
N SER A 162 -23.09 -11.58 2.72
CA SER A 162 -23.10 -12.92 3.33
C SER A 162 -24.49 -13.40 3.74
N SER A 163 -25.41 -12.47 4.03
CA SER A 163 -26.79 -12.77 4.43
C SER A 163 -27.73 -13.03 3.24
N SER A 164 -27.42 -12.50 2.06
CA SER A 164 -28.22 -12.72 0.84
C SER A 164 -27.94 -14.05 0.10
N ASN A 165 -26.91 -14.80 0.53
CA ASN A 165 -26.53 -16.10 -0.04
C ASN A 165 -26.92 -17.29 0.85
N LYS A 166 -27.80 -17.09 1.83
CA LYS A 166 -28.41 -18.13 2.67
C LYS A 166 -29.90 -18.19 2.38
#